data_AF-A0A8J8TJR7-F1
#
_entry.id   AF-A0A8J8TJR7-F1
#
_cell.length_a   1.000
_cell.length_b   1.000
_cell.length_c   1.000
_cell.angle_alpha   90.00
_cell.angle_beta   90.00
_cell.angle_gamma   90.00
#
_symmetry.space_group_name_H-M   'P 1'
#
loop_
_entity.id
_entity.type
_entity.pdbx_description
1 polymer ?
#
loop_
_entity_poly.entity_id
_entity_poly.type
_entity_poly.pdbx_seq_one_letter_code
_entity_poly.pdbx_strand_id
1 'polypeptide(L)'
;MQFNNKWIDYFFYIALISLLIVYTYETVITFAPINGYIGDEVWYPTAAYNLLKYVFHVTPPPMSTIGYPNEQNIQTYLNPEHPPLAKYIMAVFIYLLGYNPVAWR
;
A
#
# COMPACT_ATOMS: atom_id res chain seq x y z
N MET A 1 16.64 -24.28 -35.98
CA MET A 1 15.59 -25.13 -35.39
C MET A 1 15.56 -24.87 -33.90
N GLN A 2 14.55 -24.15 -33.40
CA GLN A 2 14.33 -23.97 -31.97
C GLN A 2 13.72 -25.27 -31.44
N PHE A 3 14.48 -26.04 -30.64
CA PHE A 3 13.94 -27.21 -29.96
C PHE A 3 12.99 -26.71 -28.86
N ASN A 4 11.70 -26.59 -29.21
CA ASN A 4 10.65 -26.25 -28.25
C ASN A 4 10.33 -27.48 -27.40
N ASN A 5 11.14 -27.73 -26.36
CA ASN A 5 10.95 -28.86 -25.49
C ASN A 5 9.94 -28.51 -24.40
N LYS A 6 8.65 -28.62 -24.74
CA LYS A 6 7.53 -28.32 -23.85
C LYS A 6 7.63 -28.95 -22.46
N TRP A 7 8.32 -30.09 -22.34
CA TRP A 7 8.59 -30.76 -21.06
C TRP A 7 9.50 -29.94 -20.14
N ILE A 8 10.50 -29.28 -20.69
CA ILE A 8 11.38 -28.36 -19.96
C ILE A 8 10.56 -27.16 -19.48
N ASP A 9 9.70 -26.61 -20.34
CA ASP A 9 8.83 -25.49 -19.96
C ASP A 9 7.86 -25.89 -18.84
N TYR A 10 7.21 -27.06 -18.95
CA TYR A 10 6.34 -27.57 -17.88
C TYR A 10 7.08 -27.76 -16.56
N PHE A 11 8.31 -28.27 -16.60
CA PHE A 11 9.14 -28.38 -15.40
C PHE A 11 9.38 -27.02 -14.76
N PHE A 12 9.77 -26.00 -15.54
CA PHE A 12 9.97 -24.64 -15.03
C PHE A 12 8.68 -24.01 -14.50
N TYR A 13 7.54 -24.21 -15.18
CA TYR A 13 6.26 -23.69 -14.70
C TYR A 13 5.83 -24.35 -13.38
N ILE A 14 6.00 -25.66 -13.25
CA ILE A 14 5.71 -26.37 -12.00
C ILE A 14 6.63 -25.86 -10.89
N ALA A 15 7.93 -25.74 -11.15
CA ALA A 15 8.88 -25.21 -10.17
C ALA A 15 8.53 -23.79 -9.72
N LEU A 16 8.15 -22.91 -10.67
CA LEU A 16 7.71 -21.55 -10.37
C LEU A 16 6.43 -21.53 -9.53
N ILE A 17 5.41 -22.32 -9.89
CA ILE A 17 4.16 -22.42 -9.14
C ILE A 17 4.43 -22.91 -7.72
N SER A 18 5.26 -23.95 -7.55
CA SER A 18 5.64 -24.45 -6.23
C SER A 18 6.35 -23.38 -5.41
N LEU A 19 7.29 -22.64 -6.01
CA LEU A 19 7.98 -21.55 -5.32
C LEU A 19 7.02 -20.43 -4.89
N LEU A 20 6.08 -20.04 -5.75
CA LEU A 20 5.06 -19.03 -5.42
C LEU A 20 4.14 -19.48 -4.28
N ILE A 21 3.72 -20.76 -4.30
CA ILE A 21 2.88 -21.33 -3.23
C ILE A 21 3.64 -21.34 -1.90
N VAL A 22 4.87 -21.85 -1.87
CA VAL A 22 5.68 -21.90 -0.65
C VAL A 22 5.95 -20.49 -0.13
N TYR A 23 6.41 -19.57 -0.99
CA TYR A 23 6.65 -18.18 -0.59
C TYR A 23 5.39 -17.52 -0.01
N THR A 24 4.23 -17.70 -0.65
CA THR A 24 2.96 -17.15 -0.16
C THR A 24 2.57 -17.75 1.18
N TYR A 25 2.69 -19.07 1.34
CA TYR A 25 2.40 -19.77 2.59
C TYR A 25 3.27 -19.26 3.73
N GLU A 26 4.60 -19.25 3.54
CA GLU A 26 5.58 -18.76 4.52
C GLU A 26 5.32 -17.30 4.89
N THR A 27 4.98 -16.46 3.91
CA THR A 27 4.63 -15.05 4.14
C THR A 27 3.38 -14.94 5.01
N VAL A 28 2.31 -15.67 4.69
CA VAL A 28 1.06 -15.61 5.46
C VAL A 28 1.27 -16.08 6.89
N ILE A 29 1.91 -17.24 7.11
CA ILE A 29 2.10 -17.75 8.48
C ILE A 29 3.03 -16.87 9.32
N THR A 30 4.01 -16.22 8.68
CA THR A 30 4.96 -15.34 9.37
C THR A 30 4.31 -14.01 9.75
N PHE A 31 3.56 -13.40 8.83
CA PHE A 31 3.09 -12.02 8.99
C PHE A 31 1.63 -11.90 9.45
N ALA A 32 0.75 -12.87 9.18
CA ALA A 32 -0.66 -12.78 9.60
C ALA A 32 -0.86 -12.67 11.13
N PRO A 33 -0.04 -13.31 11.99
CA PRO A 33 -0.16 -13.13 13.44
C PRO A 33 0.36 -11.79 13.96
N ILE A 34 1.12 -11.04 13.14
CA ILE A 34 1.71 -9.76 13.55
C ILE A 34 0.63 -8.68 13.45
N ASN A 35 0.00 -8.38 14.58
CA ASN A 35 -1.02 -7.33 14.72
C ASN A 35 -0.41 -5.92 14.79
N GLY A 36 0.66 -5.70 14.03
CA GLY A 36 1.56 -4.56 14.16
C GLY A 36 2.28 -4.20 12.87
N TYR A 37 1.75 -4.60 11.70
CA TYR A 37 2.21 -4.03 10.44
C TYR A 37 1.73 -2.58 10.33
N ILE A 38 2.37 -1.73 11.13
CA ILE A 38 2.24 -0.28 11.21
C ILE A 38 3.35 0.26 10.30
N GLY A 39 3.17 0.04 9.00
CA GLY A 39 4.12 0.49 7.99
C GLY A 39 3.91 1.96 7.62
N ASP A 40 4.79 2.47 6.78
CA ASP A 40 4.67 3.79 6.16
C ASP A 40 3.34 3.99 5.41
N GLU A 41 2.70 2.91 4.95
CA GLU A 41 1.36 2.92 4.32
C GLU A 41 0.23 3.40 5.24
N VAL A 42 0.45 3.44 6.56
CA VAL A 42 -0.49 3.96 7.54
C VAL A 42 -0.32 5.48 7.69
N TRP A 43 0.93 5.92 7.69
CA TRP A 43 1.34 7.29 8.03
C TRP A 43 1.35 8.24 6.83
N TYR A 44 1.94 7.81 5.70
CA TYR A 44 2.03 8.64 4.49
C TYR A 44 0.66 8.99 3.91
N PRO A 45 -0.28 8.04 3.75
CA PRO A 45 -1.53 8.36 3.12
C PRO A 45 -2.47 9.17 4.00
N THR A 46 -2.42 8.92 5.31
CA THR A 46 -3.06 9.79 6.29
C THR A 46 -2.46 11.20 6.26
N ALA A 47 -1.13 11.34 6.25
CA ALA A 47 -0.47 12.64 6.16
C ALA A 47 -0.82 13.37 4.85
N ALA A 48 -0.89 12.67 3.72
CA ALA A 48 -1.33 13.22 2.43
C ALA A 48 -2.78 13.74 2.49
N TYR A 49 -3.69 12.97 3.08
CA TYR A 49 -5.07 13.41 3.30
C TYR A 49 -5.14 14.63 4.23
N ASN A 50 -4.35 14.64 5.30
CA ASN A 50 -4.29 15.74 6.26
C ASN A 50 -3.65 17.00 5.64
N LEU A 51 -2.72 16.88 4.70
CA LEU A 51 -2.17 18.01 3.95
C LEU A 51 -3.26 18.73 3.13
N LEU A 52 -4.17 17.97 2.50
CA LEU A 52 -5.33 18.55 1.81
C LEU A 52 -6.14 19.42 2.76
N LYS A 53 -6.44 18.91 3.96
CA LYS A 53 -7.27 19.58 4.97
C LYS A 53 -6.58 20.77 5.65
N TYR A 54 -5.36 20.59 6.14
CA TYR A 54 -4.71 21.55 7.06
C TYR A 54 -3.70 22.47 6.40
N VAL A 55 -3.14 22.09 5.24
CA VAL A 55 -2.16 22.93 4.52
C VAL A 55 -2.82 23.59 3.30
N PHE A 56 -3.49 22.80 2.47
CA PHE A 56 -4.14 23.32 1.26
C PHE A 56 -5.57 23.83 1.50
N HIS A 57 -6.14 23.59 2.67
CA HIS A 57 -7.49 24.04 3.06
C HIS A 57 -8.58 23.61 2.07
N VAL A 58 -8.42 22.45 1.43
CA VAL A 58 -9.42 21.85 0.56
C VAL A 58 -10.16 20.75 1.30
N THR A 59 -11.43 20.53 0.95
CA THR A 59 -12.24 19.45 1.51
C THR A 59 -11.98 18.16 0.72
N PRO A 60 -11.22 17.19 1.27
CA PRO A 60 -11.01 15.91 0.60
C PRO A 60 -12.31 15.09 0.55
N PRO A 61 -12.41 14.11 -0.39
CA PRO A 61 -13.49 13.12 -0.36
C PRO A 61 -13.52 12.39 0.99
N PRO A 62 -14.71 11.95 1.46
CA PRO A 62 -14.81 11.22 2.72
C PRO A 62 -13.95 9.95 2.67
N MET A 63 -13.39 9.58 3.81
CA MET A 63 -12.62 8.35 3.90
C MET A 63 -13.50 7.12 3.61
N SER A 64 -12.90 6.10 2.99
CA SER A 64 -13.54 4.78 2.85
C SER A 64 -13.75 4.11 4.21
N THR A 65 -14.38 2.93 4.22
CA THR A 65 -14.64 2.13 5.42
C THR A 65 -13.40 1.81 6.26
N ILE A 66 -12.20 1.91 5.66
CA ILE A 66 -10.92 1.72 6.36
C ILE A 66 -10.65 2.87 7.34
N GLY A 67 -11.06 4.10 7.00
CA GLY A 67 -10.94 5.27 7.87
C GLY A 67 -9.50 5.62 8.26
N TYR A 68 -9.39 6.40 9.33
CA TYR A 68 -8.11 6.65 9.98
C TYR A 68 -7.62 5.37 10.67
N PRO A 69 -6.34 5.03 10.56
CA PRO A 69 -5.73 3.96 11.35
C PRO A 69 -5.91 4.18 12.86
N ASN A 70 -5.83 3.12 13.66
CA ASN A 70 -5.92 3.23 15.12
C ASN A 70 -4.54 3.58 15.74
N GLU A 71 -3.99 4.72 15.33
CA GLU A 71 -2.68 5.19 15.78
C GLU A 71 -2.79 6.52 16.53
N GLN A 72 -1.88 6.72 17.49
CA GLN A 72 -1.88 7.93 18.30
C GLN A 72 -1.61 9.16 17.43
N ASN A 73 -2.44 10.20 17.58
CA ASN A 73 -2.34 11.49 16.87
C ASN A 73 -2.45 11.43 15.33
N ILE A 74 -2.84 10.29 14.75
CA ILE A 74 -2.91 10.10 13.30
C ILE A 74 -3.84 11.10 12.59
N GLN A 75 -4.91 11.55 13.27
CA GLN A 75 -5.91 12.47 12.70
C GLN A 75 -5.37 13.88 12.41
N THR A 76 -4.22 14.24 13.00
CA THR A 76 -3.56 15.54 12.82
C THR A 76 -2.12 15.41 12.33
N TYR A 77 -1.63 14.19 12.12
CA TYR A 77 -0.26 13.93 11.71
C TYR A 77 -0.02 14.38 10.26
N LEU A 78 1.12 15.07 10.03
CA LEU A 78 1.51 15.66 8.73
C LEU A 78 2.85 15.16 8.19
N ASN A 79 3.63 14.42 9.00
CA ASN A 79 4.95 13.93 8.64
C ASN A 79 5.92 15.01 8.09
N PRO A 80 6.15 16.16 8.76
CA PRO A 80 7.02 17.21 8.22
C PRO A 80 8.50 16.80 8.07
N GLU A 81 8.94 15.75 8.74
CA GLU A 81 10.30 15.21 8.74
C GLU A 81 10.74 14.64 7.38
N HIS A 82 9.81 14.27 6.51
CA HIS A 82 10.09 13.74 5.18
C HIS A 82 9.70 14.72 4.05
N PRO A 83 10.44 14.72 2.91
CA PRO A 83 10.15 15.57 1.76
C PRO A 83 8.69 15.45 1.27
N PRO A 84 8.07 16.56 0.83
CA PRO A 84 6.63 16.58 0.62
C PRO A 84 6.16 15.97 -0.72
N LEU A 85 7.06 15.76 -1.68
CA LEU A 85 6.70 15.40 -3.05
C LEU A 85 5.79 14.16 -3.15
N ALA A 86 6.17 13.06 -2.50
CA ALA A 86 5.39 11.83 -2.52
C ALA A 86 3.99 12.04 -1.92
N LYS A 87 3.91 12.79 -0.81
CA LYS A 87 2.65 13.12 -0.15
C LYS A 87 1.76 14.01 -1.03
N TYR A 88 2.34 14.93 -1.82
CA TYR A 88 1.57 15.77 -2.75
C TYR A 88 1.00 14.95 -3.91
N ILE A 89 1.79 14.05 -4.50
CA ILE A 89 1.30 13.14 -5.55
C ILE A 89 0.15 12.29 -5.01
N MET A 90 0.34 11.69 -3.84
CA MET A 90 -0.66 10.87 -3.17
C MET A 90 -1.92 11.68 -2.82
N ALA A 91 -1.77 12.91 -2.34
CA ALA A 91 -2.88 13.82 -2.05
C ALA A 91 -3.72 14.14 -3.30
N VAL A 92 -3.09 14.31 -4.47
CA VAL A 92 -3.82 14.50 -5.74
C VAL A 92 -4.66 13.28 -6.07
N PHE A 93 -4.11 12.07 -5.97
CA PHE A 93 -4.88 10.85 -6.25
C PHE A 93 -6.00 10.62 -5.23
N ILE A 94 -5.74 10.84 -3.93
CA ILE A 94 -6.77 10.79 -2.88
C ILE A 94 -7.90 11.78 -3.18
N TYR A 95 -7.57 12.99 -3.64
CA TYR A 95 -8.56 13.99 -3.98
C TYR A 95 -9.42 13.59 -5.18
N LEU A 96 -8.83 12.94 -6.19
CA LEU A 96 -9.52 12.57 -7.43
C LEU A 96 -10.28 11.23 -7.35
N LEU A 97 -9.73 10.26 -6.62
CA LEU A 97 -10.18 8.87 -6.62
C LEU A 97 -10.73 8.41 -5.25
N GLY A 98 -10.67 9.29 -4.25
CA GLY A 98 -11.04 9.00 -2.87
C GLY A 98 -9.94 8.28 -2.07
N TYR A 99 -10.20 8.09 -0.78
CA TYR A 99 -9.23 7.53 0.16
C TYR A 99 -9.36 6.00 0.23
N ASN A 100 -8.52 5.28 -0.52
CA ASN A 100 -8.48 3.81 -0.54
C ASN A 100 -7.10 3.27 -0.96
N PRO A 101 -6.80 1.98 -0.67
CA PRO A 101 -5.58 1.27 -1.05
C PRO A 101 -5.06 1.50 -2.46
N VAL A 102 -5.96 1.60 -3.45
CA VAL A 102 -5.58 1.71 -4.86
C VAL A 102 -5.24 3.15 -5.23
N ALA A 103 -5.88 4.14 -4.60
CA ALA A 103 -5.66 5.54 -4.92
C ALA A 103 -4.30 6.05 -4.40
N TRP A 104 -3.82 5.53 -3.28
CA TRP A 104 -2.64 6.05 -2.59
C TRP A 104 -1.40 5.14 -2.69
N ARG A 105 -1.49 3.99 -3.36
CA ARG A 105 -0.36 3.09 -3.66
C ARG A 105 0.13 3.36 -5.07
#